data_AF-A0AAD4BYA2-F1
#
_entry.id   AF-A0AAD4BYA2-F1
#
_cell.length_a   1.000
_cell.length_b   1.000
_cell.length_c   1.000
_cell.angle_alpha   90.00
_cell.angle_beta   90.00
_cell.angle_gamma   90.00
#
_symmetry.space_group_name_H-M   'P 1'
#
loop_
_entity.id
_entity.type
_entity.pdbx_description
1 polymer ?
#
loop_
_entity_poly.entity_id
_entity_poly.type
_entity_poly.pdbx_seq_one_letter_code
_entity_poly.pdbx_strand_id
1 'polypeptide(L)'
;MRSLPLVHSFLLSFSPLSVLALSIPFSVRTPDTTHHHLPRQSSTSSVVPVGNTQNAFYYSNITLGGRQISVMLDTGSSDLWVTGSVPGAHDTGNSLTLSYSVGNAAGDVYTAPFQFDGYTVQDQAFLLVNDTSTFSTDIHAEGYDGLIGLGPNSGSSIYKKLSGDSGNSALNRIFVQNSSSDNYLTLMLSRNGDPGSQIAGQFTISSVVPGFENITNQPKLPVEKVYKLTNKDQHWQILTDKGVGIIGPDGQPINYDSIVPKAPSGQIVAVLDSGFTLPQVPRSVSDAIYGRVQGAEWSTSNQAWLVPCGQLINVTFNFGGISYPVHPLDVSSSDFGVTFSNGNSACLGTFQPISSAFSLLGEYDMILGMAFLRNIYTLIDFGNLVKGGSSSNNPYIQLLSLTNETAAVNDFISVRLNGQNLINSPQYALLPASQQQYSPETAAQKKAQYEEKVLSHWPYILSGCLVVVLLLVAYCVWRCCCRRKRLAKKKAANQQAGPTPGGSANSSYAKLPDSGSTASLAMKPMRGSTLDFNEECRGDAFARR
;
A
#
# COMPACT_ATOMS: atom_id res chain seq x y z
N MET A 1 90.34 -32.79 18.98
CA MET A 1 89.94 -34.18 19.32
C MET A 1 88.65 -34.13 20.12
N ARG A 2 87.59 -34.79 19.61
CA ARG A 2 86.38 -35.29 20.30
C ARG A 2 85.53 -34.38 21.22
N SER A 3 84.24 -34.73 21.23
CA SER A 3 83.16 -34.51 22.22
C SER A 3 82.32 -33.21 22.22
N LEU A 4 81.02 -33.42 21.90
CA LEU A 4 79.79 -32.70 22.27
C LEU A 4 79.58 -32.57 23.81
N PRO A 5 78.45 -32.01 24.32
CA PRO A 5 77.73 -30.75 24.03
C PRO A 5 77.38 -29.98 25.35
N LEU A 6 76.78 -28.78 25.32
CA LEU A 6 75.79 -28.38 26.35
C LEU A 6 75.02 -27.07 25.99
N VAL A 7 73.69 -27.25 25.88
CA VAL A 7 72.56 -26.38 26.24
C VAL A 7 72.45 -24.96 25.65
N HIS A 8 71.44 -24.77 24.78
CA HIS A 8 70.80 -23.47 24.51
C HIS A 8 69.30 -23.59 24.82
N SER A 9 68.82 -22.75 25.74
CA SER A 9 67.39 -22.51 25.95
C SER A 9 66.85 -21.67 24.78
N PHE A 10 65.79 -22.14 24.12
CA PHE A 10 65.08 -21.36 23.10
C PHE A 10 63.63 -21.16 23.54
N LEU A 11 63.26 -19.89 23.67
CA LEU A 11 61.90 -19.39 23.85
C LEU A 11 61.13 -19.59 22.52
N LEU A 12 59.96 -20.22 22.59
CA LEU A 12 59.05 -20.37 21.46
C LEU A 12 58.23 -19.09 21.27
N SER A 13 58.59 -18.32 20.25
CA SER A 13 57.77 -17.27 19.65
C SER A 13 56.76 -17.89 18.69
N PHE A 14 55.46 -17.67 18.92
CA PHE A 14 54.41 -17.96 17.95
C PHE A 14 54.21 -16.76 17.02
N SER A 15 54.36 -16.99 15.72
CA SER A 15 53.94 -16.09 14.63
C SER A 15 53.12 -16.90 13.60
N PRO A 16 52.14 -16.27 12.92
CA PRO A 16 51.01 -16.96 12.31
C PRO A 16 51.31 -17.55 10.93
N LEU A 17 50.78 -18.73 10.67
CA LEU A 17 50.68 -19.31 9.33
C LEU A 17 49.51 -18.66 8.59
N SER A 18 49.81 -17.82 7.61
CA SER A 18 48.85 -17.33 6.63
C SER A 18 48.37 -18.50 5.75
N VAL A 19 47.08 -18.82 5.82
CA VAL A 19 46.43 -19.72 4.86
C VAL A 19 46.04 -18.89 3.65
N LEU A 20 46.76 -19.09 2.53
CA LEU A 20 46.37 -18.56 1.22
C LEU A 20 45.15 -19.35 0.72
N ALA A 21 43.95 -18.79 0.91
CA ALA A 21 42.75 -19.25 0.24
C ALA A 21 42.79 -18.78 -1.23
N LEU A 22 42.97 -19.71 -2.15
CA LEU A 22 42.92 -19.47 -3.59
C LEU A 22 41.44 -19.40 -4.02
N SER A 23 40.93 -18.19 -4.28
CA SER A 23 39.64 -17.99 -4.94
C SER A 23 39.86 -18.08 -6.45
N ILE A 24 39.33 -19.14 -7.08
CA ILE A 24 39.29 -19.26 -8.54
C ILE A 24 37.88 -18.86 -9.00
N PRO A 25 37.69 -17.70 -9.63
CA PRO A 25 36.41 -17.36 -10.24
C PRO A 25 36.24 -18.18 -11.52
N PHE A 26 35.28 -19.11 -11.55
CA PHE A 26 34.81 -19.68 -12.79
C PHE A 26 33.49 -19.01 -13.18
N SER A 27 33.45 -18.50 -14.41
CA SER A 27 32.24 -17.93 -15.00
C SER A 27 31.51 -19.05 -15.74
N VAL A 28 30.39 -19.52 -15.17
CA VAL A 28 29.50 -20.45 -15.86
C VAL A 28 28.66 -19.64 -16.83
N ARG A 29 28.99 -19.68 -18.13
CA ARG A 29 28.06 -19.26 -19.17
C ARG A 29 27.07 -20.38 -19.41
N THR A 30 25.88 -20.28 -18.82
CA THR A 30 24.74 -21.10 -19.23
C THR A 30 24.18 -20.54 -20.54
N PRO A 31 23.98 -21.37 -21.58
CA PRO A 31 23.27 -20.94 -22.77
C PRO A 31 21.83 -20.59 -22.40
N ASP A 32 21.34 -19.55 -23.07
CA ASP A 32 20.03 -18.93 -22.96
C ASP A 32 18.90 -19.96 -23.17
N THR A 33 18.39 -20.54 -22.09
CA THR A 33 17.05 -21.12 -22.02
C THR A 33 16.42 -20.82 -20.67
N THR A 34 15.37 -20.03 -20.71
CA THR A 34 14.49 -19.58 -19.63
C THR A 34 14.00 -20.74 -18.75
N HIS A 35 14.56 -20.90 -17.55
CA HIS A 35 13.90 -21.39 -16.33
C HIS A 35 14.84 -21.07 -15.13
N HIS A 36 14.55 -20.01 -14.39
CA HIS A 36 15.35 -19.61 -13.22
C HIS A 36 15.06 -20.55 -12.03
N HIS A 37 15.76 -21.67 -11.95
CA HIS A 37 15.78 -22.48 -10.73
C HIS A 37 16.69 -21.84 -9.68
N LEU A 38 16.12 -21.56 -8.50
CA LEU A 38 16.88 -21.11 -7.32
C LEU A 38 17.93 -22.18 -6.94
N PRO A 39 19.20 -21.81 -6.70
CA PRO A 39 20.21 -22.77 -6.26
C PRO A 39 19.85 -23.32 -4.87
N ARG A 40 19.82 -24.64 -4.74
CA ARG A 40 19.61 -25.36 -3.48
C ARG A 40 20.83 -25.21 -2.58
N GLN A 41 20.78 -24.31 -1.59
CA GLN A 41 21.84 -24.19 -0.58
C GLN A 41 21.52 -25.08 0.64
N SER A 42 22.53 -25.78 1.14
CA SER A 42 22.44 -26.64 2.33
C SER A 42 22.39 -25.81 3.62
N SER A 43 21.45 -26.16 4.49
CA SER A 43 21.17 -25.62 5.82
C SER A 43 22.42 -25.28 6.65
N THR A 44 22.58 -24.00 6.97
CA THR A 44 23.24 -23.47 8.20
C THR A 44 23.00 -21.95 8.39
N SER A 45 22.35 -21.28 7.44
CA SER A 45 21.97 -19.86 7.50
C SER A 45 20.46 -19.72 7.28
N SER A 46 19.74 -19.11 8.23
CA SER A 46 18.31 -18.77 8.21
C SER A 46 18.04 -17.57 7.29
N VAL A 47 18.31 -17.77 6.01
CA VAL A 47 18.13 -16.77 4.97
C VAL A 47 17.45 -17.43 3.79
N VAL A 48 16.28 -16.94 3.43
CA VAL A 48 15.53 -17.45 2.29
C VAL A 48 15.86 -16.61 1.05
N PRO A 49 16.36 -17.22 -0.05
CA PRO A 49 16.53 -16.51 -1.30
C PRO A 49 15.21 -16.00 -1.85
N VAL A 50 15.23 -14.81 -2.42
CA VAL A 50 14.10 -14.19 -3.12
C VAL A 50 14.42 -14.12 -4.60
N GLY A 51 13.62 -14.83 -5.40
CA GLY A 51 13.62 -14.74 -6.85
C GLY A 51 13.03 -13.43 -7.34
N ASN A 52 13.41 -13.02 -8.54
CA ASN A 52 12.97 -11.78 -9.18
C ASN A 52 12.67 -12.06 -10.66
N THR A 53 11.42 -11.88 -11.07
CA THR A 53 11.03 -11.89 -12.48
C THR A 53 10.81 -10.46 -12.95
N GLN A 54 11.59 -10.04 -13.95
CA GLN A 54 11.45 -8.76 -14.66
C GLN A 54 11.36 -7.51 -13.76
N ASN A 55 11.96 -7.52 -12.56
CA ASN A 55 11.83 -6.46 -11.56
C ASN A 55 10.37 -6.16 -11.14
N ALA A 56 9.47 -7.11 -11.41
CA ALA A 56 8.03 -6.95 -11.31
C ALA A 56 7.38 -7.91 -10.31
N PHE A 57 8.00 -9.07 -10.05
CA PHE A 57 7.51 -10.06 -9.10
C PHE A 57 8.67 -10.63 -8.27
N TYR A 58 8.48 -10.65 -6.95
CA TYR A 58 9.42 -11.22 -6.00
C TYR A 58 8.79 -12.39 -5.26
N TYR A 59 9.44 -13.55 -5.34
CA TYR A 59 8.90 -14.80 -4.86
C TYR A 59 9.93 -15.63 -4.11
N SER A 60 9.45 -16.54 -3.29
CA SER A 60 10.29 -17.49 -2.58
C SER A 60 9.60 -18.85 -2.47
N ASN A 61 10.37 -19.87 -2.16
CA ASN A 61 9.86 -21.23 -2.06
C ASN A 61 9.38 -21.54 -0.64
N ILE A 62 8.11 -21.92 -0.52
CA ILE A 62 7.56 -22.58 0.67
C ILE A 62 7.48 -24.09 0.44
N THR A 63 7.28 -24.86 1.50
CA THR A 63 6.89 -26.28 1.40
C THR A 63 5.51 -26.46 2.02
N LEU A 64 4.57 -27.05 1.28
CA LEU A 64 3.20 -27.31 1.72
C LEU A 64 2.81 -28.74 1.34
N GLY A 65 2.40 -29.56 2.32
CA GLY A 65 2.10 -30.98 2.08
C GLY A 65 3.30 -31.78 1.53
N GLY A 66 4.54 -31.33 1.82
CA GLY A 66 5.77 -31.90 1.27
C GLY A 66 6.10 -31.46 -0.17
N ARG A 67 5.25 -30.67 -0.82
CA ARG A 67 5.52 -30.07 -2.14
C ARG A 67 6.16 -28.70 -1.97
N GLN A 68 7.26 -28.45 -2.69
CA GLN A 68 7.83 -27.10 -2.80
C GLN A 68 7.00 -26.27 -3.79
N ILE A 69 6.65 -25.05 -3.41
CA ILE A 69 5.80 -24.14 -4.20
C ILE A 69 6.44 -22.75 -4.17
N SER A 70 6.59 -22.14 -5.36
CA SER A 70 7.03 -20.74 -5.50
C SER A 70 5.86 -19.82 -5.19
N VAL A 71 6.01 -18.94 -4.20
CA VAL A 71 4.97 -18.00 -3.77
C VAL A 71 5.47 -16.57 -3.77
N MET A 72 4.63 -15.65 -4.26
CA MET A 72 4.90 -14.21 -4.17
C MET A 72 4.92 -13.76 -2.71
N LEU A 73 5.89 -12.92 -2.35
CA LEU A 73 6.00 -12.32 -1.02
C LEU A 73 5.23 -11.00 -0.99
N ASP A 74 4.12 -10.96 -0.23
CA ASP A 74 3.19 -9.84 -0.29
C ASP A 74 2.93 -9.22 1.10
N THR A 75 3.52 -8.06 1.38
CA THR A 75 3.26 -7.30 2.61
C THR A 75 1.91 -6.57 2.62
N GLY A 76 1.21 -6.49 1.49
CA GLY A 76 -0.11 -5.87 1.35
C GLY A 76 -1.27 -6.76 1.78
N SER A 77 -1.08 -8.08 1.89
CA SER A 77 -2.13 -9.04 2.28
C SER A 77 -1.69 -9.98 3.41
N SER A 78 -2.55 -10.90 3.86
CA SER A 78 -2.28 -11.76 5.05
C SER A 78 -2.65 -13.23 4.85
N ASP A 79 -3.26 -13.58 3.73
CA ASP A 79 -3.69 -14.96 3.43
C ASP A 79 -2.60 -15.72 2.66
N LEU A 80 -2.57 -17.04 2.82
CA LEU A 80 -1.77 -17.94 1.99
C LEU A 80 -2.69 -18.59 0.96
N TRP A 81 -2.34 -18.51 -0.32
CA TRP A 81 -3.01 -19.26 -1.38
C TRP A 81 -2.02 -19.87 -2.35
N VAL A 82 -2.37 -21.02 -2.90
CA VAL A 82 -1.53 -21.75 -3.85
C VAL A 82 -2.39 -22.39 -4.93
N THR A 83 -1.75 -22.76 -6.03
CA THR A 83 -2.33 -23.50 -7.15
C THR A 83 -1.79 -24.93 -7.23
N GLY A 84 -2.53 -25.79 -7.94
CA GLY A 84 -2.15 -27.17 -8.17
C GLY A 84 -2.29 -28.06 -6.92
N SER A 85 -2.06 -29.37 -7.08
CA SER A 85 -2.31 -30.33 -6.00
C SER A 85 -1.30 -30.20 -4.83
N VAL A 86 -1.83 -30.26 -3.61
CA VAL A 86 -1.07 -30.28 -2.35
C VAL A 86 -1.26 -31.65 -1.69
N PRO A 87 -0.23 -32.49 -1.59
CA PRO A 87 -0.36 -33.83 -1.02
C PRO A 87 -0.75 -33.79 0.46
N GLY A 88 -1.69 -34.66 0.87
CA GLY A 88 -2.13 -34.75 2.26
C GLY A 88 -2.90 -33.52 2.75
N ALA A 89 -3.36 -32.64 1.85
CA ALA A 89 -4.20 -31.52 2.22
C ALA A 89 -5.59 -31.99 2.67
N HIS A 90 -6.11 -31.38 3.73
CA HIS A 90 -7.42 -31.67 4.29
C HIS A 90 -8.38 -30.52 4.03
N ASP A 91 -9.48 -30.80 3.31
CA ASP A 91 -10.54 -29.84 3.05
C ASP A 91 -11.26 -29.46 4.34
N THR A 92 -11.44 -28.16 4.57
CA THR A 92 -12.18 -27.63 5.73
C THR A 92 -13.67 -27.47 5.45
N GLY A 93 -14.13 -27.67 4.21
CA GLY A 93 -15.50 -27.45 3.76
C GLY A 93 -15.89 -25.97 3.60
N ASN A 94 -14.90 -25.06 3.57
CA ASN A 94 -15.12 -23.62 3.42
C ASN A 94 -14.53 -23.13 2.11
N SER A 95 -15.23 -22.21 1.44
CA SER A 95 -14.74 -21.53 0.23
C SER A 95 -14.73 -20.01 0.42
N LEU A 96 -13.85 -19.34 -0.31
CA LEU A 96 -13.76 -17.87 -0.34
C LEU A 96 -13.12 -17.36 -1.64
N THR A 97 -13.30 -16.07 -1.87
CA THR A 97 -12.64 -15.31 -2.93
C THR A 97 -11.81 -14.21 -2.29
N LEU A 98 -10.51 -14.20 -2.58
CA LEU A 98 -9.60 -13.10 -2.25
C LEU A 98 -9.52 -12.18 -3.47
N SER A 99 -9.85 -10.91 -3.29
CA SER A 99 -9.78 -9.90 -4.34
C SER A 99 -8.48 -9.10 -4.24
N TYR A 100 -7.74 -9.06 -5.33
CA TYR A 100 -6.53 -8.25 -5.51
C TYR A 100 -6.75 -7.21 -6.61
N SER A 101 -5.88 -6.21 -6.67
CA SER A 101 -5.92 -5.17 -7.72
C SER A 101 -5.76 -5.73 -9.14
N VAL A 102 -5.14 -6.91 -9.27
CA VAL A 102 -4.79 -7.54 -10.56
C VAL A 102 -5.67 -8.74 -10.92
N GLY A 103 -6.56 -9.19 -10.02
CA GLY A 103 -7.35 -10.40 -10.23
C GLY A 103 -7.96 -10.95 -8.95
N ASN A 104 -8.60 -12.12 -9.02
CA ASN A 104 -9.20 -12.79 -7.89
C ASN A 104 -8.64 -14.21 -7.73
N ALA A 105 -8.29 -14.57 -6.50
CA ALA A 105 -8.02 -15.94 -6.11
C ALA A 105 -9.28 -16.53 -5.48
N ALA A 106 -10.00 -17.37 -6.21
CA ALA A 106 -11.20 -18.05 -5.74
C ALA A 106 -10.94 -19.55 -5.56
N GLY A 107 -11.39 -20.11 -4.44
CA GLY A 107 -11.16 -21.52 -4.16
C GLY A 107 -11.69 -22.00 -2.82
N ASP A 108 -11.21 -23.17 -2.44
CA ASP A 108 -11.58 -23.88 -1.22
C ASP A 108 -10.44 -23.83 -0.20
N VAL A 109 -10.78 -23.78 1.08
CA VAL A 109 -9.84 -23.67 2.18
C VAL A 109 -9.44 -25.06 2.62
N TYR A 110 -8.14 -25.33 2.52
CA TYR A 110 -7.52 -26.57 2.95
C TYR A 110 -6.56 -26.30 4.11
N THR A 111 -6.16 -27.38 4.79
CA THR A 111 -5.06 -27.38 5.76
C THR A 111 -4.01 -28.39 5.35
N ALA A 112 -2.72 -28.07 5.55
CA ALA A 112 -1.61 -28.99 5.30
C ALA A 112 -0.39 -28.63 6.17
N PRO A 113 0.57 -29.55 6.36
CA PRO A 113 1.87 -29.22 6.94
C PRO A 113 2.60 -28.17 6.08
N PHE A 114 3.05 -27.09 6.70
CA PHE A 114 3.70 -25.95 6.07
C PHE A 114 5.11 -25.76 6.62
N GLN A 115 6.07 -25.40 5.76
CA GLN A 115 7.42 -25.01 6.15
C GLN A 115 7.90 -23.78 5.38
N PHE A 116 8.54 -22.84 6.09
CA PHE A 116 9.14 -21.64 5.52
C PHE A 116 10.22 -21.09 6.46
N ASP A 117 11.36 -20.66 5.89
CA ASP A 117 12.54 -20.19 6.65
C ASP A 117 12.97 -21.10 7.83
N GLY A 118 12.87 -22.41 7.64
CA GLY A 118 13.19 -23.41 8.69
C GLY A 118 12.11 -23.61 9.75
N TYR A 119 11.05 -22.80 9.77
CA TYR A 119 9.89 -23.00 10.64
C TYR A 119 8.94 -24.04 10.06
N THR A 120 8.24 -24.76 10.94
CA THR A 120 7.24 -25.77 10.56
C THR A 120 5.93 -25.55 11.32
N VAL A 121 4.82 -25.42 10.58
CA VAL A 121 3.46 -25.29 11.11
C VAL A 121 2.63 -26.48 10.65
N GLN A 122 2.02 -27.21 11.58
CA GLN A 122 1.06 -28.27 11.26
C GLN A 122 -0.31 -27.67 10.94
N ASP A 123 -1.07 -28.30 10.05
CA ASP A 123 -2.44 -27.89 9.71
C ASP A 123 -2.57 -26.39 9.39
N GLN A 124 -1.62 -25.84 8.61
CA GLN A 124 -1.68 -24.44 8.17
C GLN A 124 -2.84 -24.30 7.18
N ALA A 125 -3.80 -23.42 7.48
CA ALA A 125 -4.87 -23.10 6.56
C ALA A 125 -4.35 -22.28 5.36
N PHE A 126 -4.82 -22.62 4.17
CA PHE A 126 -4.53 -21.95 2.91
C PHE A 126 -5.70 -22.07 1.94
N LEU A 127 -5.77 -21.18 0.96
CA LEU A 127 -6.74 -21.28 -0.14
C LEU A 127 -6.13 -22.06 -1.31
N LEU A 128 -6.80 -23.12 -1.74
CA LEU A 128 -6.45 -23.85 -2.96
C LEU A 128 -7.20 -23.25 -4.15
N VAL A 129 -6.45 -22.60 -5.04
CA VAL A 129 -6.98 -21.87 -6.20
C VAL A 129 -6.83 -22.72 -7.45
N ASN A 130 -7.96 -22.98 -8.12
CA ASN A 130 -7.99 -23.78 -9.35
C ASN A 130 -8.07 -22.94 -10.62
N ASP A 131 -8.50 -21.68 -10.50
CA ASP A 131 -8.66 -20.76 -11.63
C ASP A 131 -7.95 -19.45 -11.35
N THR A 132 -6.91 -19.18 -12.15
CA THR A 132 -6.09 -17.98 -12.12
C THR A 132 -6.31 -17.10 -13.35
N SER A 133 -7.30 -17.43 -14.20
CA SER A 133 -7.58 -16.71 -15.45
C SER A 133 -8.03 -15.26 -15.25
N THR A 134 -8.44 -14.90 -14.02
CA THR A 134 -8.84 -13.53 -13.69
C THR A 134 -7.65 -12.61 -13.39
N PHE A 135 -6.43 -13.14 -13.24
CA PHE A 135 -5.23 -12.35 -13.08
C PHE A 135 -4.83 -11.68 -14.40
N SER A 136 -4.31 -10.45 -14.32
CA SER A 136 -3.89 -9.66 -15.50
C SER A 136 -2.73 -10.27 -16.28
N THR A 137 -2.00 -11.20 -15.68
CA THR A 137 -0.85 -11.91 -16.26
C THR A 137 -0.95 -13.41 -15.95
N ASP A 138 -0.32 -14.24 -16.79
CA ASP A 138 -0.16 -15.66 -16.49
C ASP A 138 0.86 -15.83 -15.37
N ILE A 139 0.37 -16.08 -14.16
CA ILE A 139 1.22 -16.16 -12.95
C ILE A 139 2.28 -17.27 -13.05
N HIS A 140 1.99 -18.36 -13.76
CA HIS A 140 2.92 -19.47 -13.92
C HIS A 140 4.08 -19.08 -14.85
N ALA A 141 3.77 -18.32 -15.90
CA ALA A 141 4.79 -17.75 -16.79
C ALA A 141 5.68 -16.73 -16.06
N GLU A 142 5.14 -16.03 -15.05
CA GLU A 142 5.89 -15.09 -14.21
C GLU A 142 6.72 -15.78 -13.10
N GLY A 143 6.59 -17.11 -12.93
CA GLY A 143 7.46 -17.93 -12.09
C GLY A 143 6.95 -18.19 -10.67
N TYR A 144 5.66 -17.95 -10.40
CA TYR A 144 5.05 -18.24 -9.11
C TYR A 144 3.72 -18.99 -9.25
N ASP A 145 3.42 -19.81 -8.25
CA ASP A 145 2.26 -20.72 -8.21
C ASP A 145 1.35 -20.40 -7.01
N GLY A 146 1.54 -19.25 -6.37
CA GLY A 146 0.82 -18.84 -5.18
C GLY A 146 1.32 -17.53 -4.61
N LEU A 147 0.83 -17.18 -3.43
CA LEU A 147 1.19 -15.97 -2.70
C LEU A 147 1.11 -16.25 -1.20
N ILE A 148 2.06 -15.69 -0.47
CA ILE A 148 2.05 -15.65 0.99
C ILE A 148 1.90 -14.20 1.47
N GLY A 149 0.78 -13.94 2.14
CA GLY A 149 0.54 -12.67 2.81
C GLY A 149 1.42 -12.50 4.04
N LEU A 150 2.10 -11.37 4.13
CA LEU A 150 3.05 -10.99 5.17
C LEU A 150 2.50 -9.88 6.09
N GLY A 151 1.18 -9.65 6.05
CA GLY A 151 0.46 -8.70 6.87
C GLY A 151 -0.03 -9.27 8.21
N PRO A 152 -0.64 -8.41 9.05
CA PRO A 152 -1.18 -8.80 10.35
C PRO A 152 -2.30 -9.85 10.25
N ASN A 153 -2.42 -10.72 11.26
CA ASN A 153 -3.43 -11.79 11.28
C ASN A 153 -4.87 -11.27 11.11
N SER A 154 -5.17 -10.05 11.57
CA SER A 154 -6.47 -9.41 11.42
C SER A 154 -6.86 -9.11 9.97
N GLY A 155 -5.90 -9.05 9.05
CA GLY A 155 -6.15 -8.85 7.62
C GLY A 155 -6.70 -10.12 6.95
N SER A 156 -6.35 -11.30 7.44
CA SER A 156 -6.65 -12.58 6.78
C SER A 156 -8.15 -12.87 6.68
N SER A 157 -8.61 -13.13 5.45
CA SER A 157 -9.97 -13.56 5.16
C SER A 157 -10.20 -15.02 5.52
N ILE A 158 -9.17 -15.88 5.39
CA ILE A 158 -9.21 -17.27 5.87
C ILE A 158 -9.42 -17.28 7.39
N TYR A 159 -8.69 -16.44 8.13
CA TYR A 159 -8.85 -16.28 9.57
C TYR A 159 -10.27 -15.80 9.95
N LYS A 160 -10.82 -14.84 9.22
CA LYS A 160 -12.20 -14.35 9.44
C LYS A 160 -13.26 -15.42 9.12
N LYS A 161 -12.97 -16.33 8.19
CA LYS A 161 -13.88 -17.38 7.73
C LYS A 161 -13.88 -18.60 8.63
N LEU A 162 -12.71 -19.06 9.08
CA LEU A 162 -12.57 -20.22 9.96
C LEU A 162 -12.75 -19.82 11.43
N SER A 163 -13.21 -20.76 12.25
CA SER A 163 -13.39 -20.51 13.68
C SER A 163 -12.12 -20.83 14.49
N GLY A 164 -11.81 -19.97 15.46
CA GLY A 164 -10.67 -20.17 16.36
C GLY A 164 -9.31 -19.91 15.70
N ASP A 165 -8.28 -20.63 16.18
CA ASP A 165 -6.90 -20.44 15.73
C ASP A 165 -6.53 -21.24 14.48
N SER A 166 -7.45 -22.09 13.99
CA SER A 166 -7.27 -22.91 12.79
C SER A 166 -7.04 -22.08 11.52
N GLY A 167 -7.65 -20.90 11.44
CA GLY A 167 -7.50 -19.96 10.33
C GLY A 167 -6.38 -18.94 10.48
N ASN A 168 -5.58 -18.96 11.56
CA ASN A 168 -4.51 -17.98 11.73
C ASN A 168 -3.49 -18.05 10.56
N SER A 169 -3.00 -16.89 10.14
CA SER A 169 -2.02 -16.75 9.06
C SER A 169 -0.70 -17.44 9.40
N ALA A 170 0.07 -17.78 8.36
CA ALA A 170 1.34 -18.50 8.50
C ALA A 170 2.31 -17.79 9.46
N LEU A 171 2.53 -16.48 9.28
CA LEU A 171 3.40 -15.69 10.17
C LEU A 171 2.90 -15.66 11.61
N ASN A 172 1.59 -15.47 11.83
CA ASN A 172 1.06 -15.46 13.20
C ASN A 172 1.31 -16.79 13.90
N ARG A 173 1.13 -17.91 13.19
CA ARG A 173 1.37 -19.24 13.75
C ARG A 173 2.84 -19.49 14.04
N ILE A 174 3.75 -19.05 13.15
CA ILE A 174 5.20 -19.11 13.40
C ILE A 174 5.56 -18.34 14.68
N PHE A 175 5.12 -17.08 14.80
CA PHE A 175 5.47 -16.25 15.96
C PHE A 175 4.89 -16.77 17.28
N VAL A 176 3.68 -17.35 17.27
CA VAL A 176 3.08 -17.94 18.48
C VAL A 176 3.79 -19.23 18.88
N GLN A 177 4.21 -20.07 17.93
CA GLN A 177 4.94 -21.30 18.22
C GLN A 177 6.33 -21.04 18.82
N ASN A 178 6.96 -19.91 18.47
CA ASN A 178 8.26 -19.51 18.99
C ASN A 178 8.19 -18.18 19.75
N SER A 179 7.38 -18.13 20.80
CA SER A 179 7.17 -16.91 21.60
C SER A 179 8.40 -16.38 22.34
N SER A 180 9.52 -17.11 22.31
CA SER A 180 10.82 -16.68 22.84
C SER A 180 11.69 -15.97 21.81
N SER A 181 11.38 -16.09 20.52
CA SER A 181 12.05 -15.35 19.44
C SER A 181 11.35 -14.02 19.16
N ASP A 182 12.10 -13.08 18.59
CA ASP A 182 11.54 -11.80 18.15
C ASP A 182 10.52 -12.01 17.02
N ASN A 183 9.48 -11.19 17.00
CA ASN A 183 8.34 -11.32 16.09
C ASN A 183 8.42 -10.34 14.92
N TYR A 184 9.56 -10.32 14.24
CA TYR A 184 9.78 -9.51 13.04
C TYR A 184 10.11 -10.37 11.83
N LEU A 185 9.88 -9.80 10.64
CA LEU A 185 10.42 -10.29 9.37
C LEU A 185 11.36 -9.26 8.78
N THR A 186 12.22 -9.68 7.86
CA THR A 186 12.99 -8.75 7.03
C THR A 186 12.90 -9.07 5.55
N LEU A 187 12.96 -8.03 4.72
CA LEU A 187 12.84 -8.10 3.27
C LEU A 187 13.89 -7.22 2.59
N MET A 188 14.70 -7.84 1.73
CA MET A 188 15.67 -7.19 0.87
C MET A 188 15.39 -7.62 -0.58
N LEU A 189 15.13 -6.66 -1.47
CA LEU A 189 14.79 -6.94 -2.86
C LEU A 189 15.95 -6.59 -3.79
N SER A 190 16.24 -7.47 -4.74
CA SER A 190 17.27 -7.22 -5.77
C SER A 190 16.70 -6.51 -6.99
N ARG A 191 17.58 -5.94 -7.80
CA ARG A 191 17.27 -5.49 -9.16
C ARG A 191 17.99 -6.39 -10.16
N ASN A 192 17.25 -6.95 -11.11
CA ASN A 192 17.81 -7.68 -12.25
C ASN A 192 18.50 -6.69 -13.19
N GLY A 193 19.70 -7.03 -13.65
CA GLY A 193 20.50 -6.17 -14.53
C GLY A 193 21.19 -5.00 -13.81
N ASP A 194 21.34 -5.08 -12.49
CA ASP A 194 22.07 -4.09 -11.70
C ASP A 194 23.58 -4.13 -12.01
N PRO A 195 24.17 -3.08 -12.61
CA PRO A 195 25.60 -3.09 -12.97
C PRO A 195 26.53 -2.85 -11.77
N GLY A 196 26.03 -2.26 -10.67
CA GLY A 196 26.84 -1.79 -9.54
C GLY A 196 26.56 -2.51 -8.22
N SER A 197 25.47 -3.28 -8.11
CA SER A 197 25.09 -3.99 -6.89
C SER A 197 24.90 -5.50 -7.11
N GLN A 198 25.53 -6.30 -6.25
CA GLN A 198 25.30 -7.76 -6.16
C GLN A 198 24.32 -8.13 -5.04
N ILE A 199 23.44 -7.20 -4.64
CA ILE A 199 22.41 -7.50 -3.62
C ILE A 199 21.53 -8.63 -4.16
N ALA A 200 21.67 -9.80 -3.55
CA ALA A 200 20.74 -10.90 -3.74
C ALA A 200 19.46 -10.61 -2.96
N GLY A 201 18.30 -10.89 -3.56
CA GLY A 201 17.03 -10.79 -2.85
C GLY A 201 17.01 -11.79 -1.70
N GLN A 202 16.65 -11.34 -0.50
CA GLN A 202 16.66 -12.14 0.72
C GLN A 202 15.47 -11.82 1.61
N PHE A 203 14.97 -12.85 2.27
CA PHE A 203 13.89 -12.77 3.24
C PHE A 203 14.26 -13.58 4.49
N THR A 204 13.86 -13.11 5.66
CA THR A 204 14.09 -13.81 6.93
C THR A 204 12.91 -13.61 7.89
N ILE A 205 12.75 -14.57 8.81
CA ILE A 205 11.82 -14.50 9.94
C ILE A 205 12.65 -14.59 11.23
N SER A 206 12.44 -13.63 12.14
CA SER A 206 13.10 -13.55 13.45
C SER A 206 14.63 -13.54 13.40
N SER A 207 15.21 -13.11 12.29
CA SER A 207 16.66 -12.94 12.11
C SER A 207 16.94 -11.84 11.09
N VAL A 208 18.16 -11.29 11.07
CA VAL A 208 18.58 -10.31 10.07
C VAL A 208 19.51 -10.95 9.06
N VAL A 209 19.61 -10.35 7.87
CA VAL A 209 20.57 -10.76 6.85
C VAL A 209 22.00 -10.47 7.35
N PRO A 210 22.94 -11.45 7.30
CA PRO A 210 24.33 -11.21 7.67
C PRO A 210 24.96 -10.05 6.89
N GLY A 211 25.66 -9.15 7.60
CA GLY A 211 26.24 -7.93 7.06
C GLY A 211 25.30 -6.71 7.04
N PHE A 212 24.02 -6.89 7.38
CA PHE A 212 23.02 -5.83 7.46
C PHE A 212 22.46 -5.65 8.88
N GLU A 213 23.22 -6.05 9.90
CA GLU A 213 22.83 -6.00 11.32
C GLU A 213 22.51 -4.57 11.79
N ASN A 214 23.10 -3.57 11.14
CA ASN A 214 22.87 -2.15 11.44
C ASN A 214 21.41 -1.70 11.22
N ILE A 215 20.55 -2.51 10.58
CA ILE A 215 19.11 -2.24 10.52
C ILE A 215 18.50 -2.11 11.92
N THR A 216 19.01 -2.86 12.89
CA THR A 216 18.50 -2.87 14.28
C THR A 216 18.78 -1.57 15.02
N ASN A 217 19.74 -0.76 14.54
CA ASN A 217 20.06 0.56 15.09
C ASN A 217 19.29 1.70 14.41
N GLN A 218 18.50 1.42 13.37
CA GLN A 218 17.73 2.45 12.65
C GLN A 218 16.56 2.97 13.50
N PRO A 219 16.02 4.17 13.20
CA PRO A 219 14.83 4.66 13.88
C PRO A 219 13.66 3.67 13.78
N LYS A 220 13.00 3.40 14.91
CA LYS A 220 11.77 2.61 14.94
C LYS A 220 10.60 3.50 14.52
N LEU A 221 10.11 3.31 13.30
CA LEU A 221 8.96 4.01 12.75
C LEU A 221 7.69 3.32 13.26
N PRO A 222 6.86 3.96 14.09
CA PRO A 222 5.62 3.33 14.57
C PRO A 222 4.72 2.96 13.39
N VAL A 223 4.13 1.76 13.43
CA VAL A 223 3.06 1.43 12.48
C VAL A 223 1.80 2.16 12.92
N GLU A 224 1.35 3.10 12.10
CA GLU A 224 0.16 3.89 12.38
C GLU A 224 -1.10 3.03 12.27
N LYS A 225 -2.02 3.20 13.22
CA LYS A 225 -3.30 2.48 13.19
C LYS A 225 -4.29 3.21 12.30
N VAL A 226 -4.95 2.46 11.42
CA VAL A 226 -6.05 2.99 10.60
C VAL A 226 -7.10 3.61 11.52
N TYR A 227 -7.73 4.70 11.08
CA TYR A 227 -8.78 5.35 11.84
C TYR A 227 -9.95 4.37 12.12
N LYS A 228 -10.46 4.38 13.36
CA LYS A 228 -11.30 3.34 14.00
C LYS A 228 -12.49 2.78 13.20
N LEU A 229 -12.95 3.46 12.16
CA LEU A 229 -14.07 3.03 11.34
C LEU A 229 -13.72 1.85 10.42
N THR A 230 -12.42 1.61 10.13
CA THR A 230 -11.96 0.59 9.19
C THR A 230 -10.84 -0.32 9.73
N ASN A 231 -10.82 -0.55 11.05
CA ASN A 231 -9.88 -1.44 11.78
C ASN A 231 -9.71 -2.88 11.24
N LYS A 232 -10.41 -3.27 10.16
CA LYS A 232 -10.33 -4.60 9.54
C LYS A 232 -9.16 -4.74 8.56
N ASP A 233 -8.55 -3.62 8.14
CA ASP A 233 -7.58 -3.56 7.03
C ASP A 233 -6.28 -2.84 7.45
N GLN A 234 -5.63 -3.33 8.52
CA GLN A 234 -4.36 -2.77 8.99
C GLN A 234 -3.22 -3.08 8.01
N HIS A 235 -2.66 -2.04 7.40
CA HIS A 235 -1.45 -2.11 6.56
C HIS A 235 -0.18 -1.67 7.30
N TRP A 236 0.98 -1.93 6.70
CA TRP A 236 2.29 -1.45 7.17
C TRP A 236 2.49 0.03 6.86
N GLN A 237 1.81 0.86 7.64
CA GLN A 237 1.71 2.31 7.45
C GLN A 237 2.70 3.07 8.32
N ILE A 238 3.48 3.95 7.70
CA ILE A 238 4.43 4.84 8.37
C ILE A 238 4.22 6.28 7.91
N LEU A 239 4.66 7.23 8.75
CA LEU A 239 4.59 8.66 8.43
C LEU A 239 5.94 9.15 7.89
N THR A 240 5.90 9.91 6.80
CA THR A 240 7.08 10.63 6.33
C THR A 240 7.52 11.72 7.32
N ASP A 241 8.75 12.21 7.17
CA ASP A 241 9.21 13.39 7.90
C ASP A 241 8.43 14.65 7.53
N LYS A 242 8.24 15.53 8.52
CA LYS A 242 7.39 16.71 8.39
C LYS A 242 7.96 17.74 7.42
N GLY A 243 7.22 18.09 6.38
CA GLY A 243 7.53 19.14 5.41
C GLY A 243 8.66 18.80 4.43
N VAL A 244 9.34 17.67 4.63
CA VAL A 244 10.45 17.18 3.80
C VAL A 244 10.30 15.71 3.44
N GLY A 245 9.09 15.15 3.58
CA GLY A 245 8.85 13.72 3.40
C GLY A 245 9.28 13.15 2.05
N ILE A 246 9.21 13.98 0.99
CA ILE A 246 9.67 13.63 -0.36
C ILE A 246 10.47 14.82 -0.90
N ILE A 247 11.69 14.56 -1.39
CA ILE A 247 12.49 15.53 -2.14
C ILE A 247 12.40 15.18 -3.62
N GLY A 248 11.98 16.15 -4.42
CA GLY A 248 11.79 16.02 -5.86
C GLY A 248 13.08 16.21 -6.66
N PRO A 249 12.98 16.11 -8.00
CA PRO A 249 14.14 16.15 -8.89
C PRO A 249 14.83 17.51 -8.96
N ASP A 250 14.21 18.58 -8.46
CA ASP A 250 14.80 19.90 -8.32
C ASP A 250 15.47 20.14 -6.95
N GLY A 251 15.56 19.10 -6.13
CA GLY A 251 16.14 19.16 -4.78
C GLY A 251 15.26 19.88 -3.76
N GLN A 252 14.01 20.23 -4.12
CA GLN A 252 13.06 20.85 -3.20
C GLN A 252 12.06 19.83 -2.64
N PRO A 253 11.50 20.08 -1.44
CA PRO A 253 10.42 19.27 -0.91
C PRO A 253 9.17 19.32 -1.81
N ILE A 254 8.61 18.14 -2.10
CA ILE A 254 7.28 18.02 -2.71
C ILE A 254 6.25 18.11 -1.58
N ASN A 255 5.57 19.25 -1.49
CA ASN A 255 4.53 19.47 -0.49
C ASN A 255 3.23 18.75 -0.89
N TYR A 256 2.63 18.05 0.06
CA TYR A 256 1.34 17.40 -0.08
C TYR A 256 0.56 17.47 1.23
N ASP A 257 -0.73 17.81 1.12
CA ASP A 257 -1.65 17.79 2.25
C ASP A 257 -2.36 16.44 2.28
N SER A 258 -2.05 15.64 3.30
CA SER A 258 -2.65 14.32 3.50
C SER A 258 -4.18 14.37 3.53
N ILE A 259 -4.81 13.41 2.88
CA ILE A 259 -6.27 13.21 2.89
C ILE A 259 -6.71 12.28 4.03
N VAL A 260 -5.76 11.63 4.68
CA VAL A 260 -6.01 10.67 5.76
C VAL A 260 -6.50 11.39 7.03
N PRO A 261 -7.64 11.00 7.61
CA PRO A 261 -8.15 11.59 8.82
C PRO A 261 -7.13 11.57 9.96
N LYS A 262 -6.83 12.75 10.50
CA LYS A 262 -5.90 12.97 11.63
C LYS A 262 -4.43 12.69 11.31
N ALA A 263 -4.06 12.52 10.04
CA ALA A 263 -2.66 12.60 9.68
C ALA A 263 -2.06 13.93 10.18
N PRO A 264 -0.86 13.91 10.79
CA PRO A 264 -0.20 15.14 11.20
C PRO A 264 0.06 16.08 10.02
N SER A 265 -0.10 17.38 10.24
CA SER A 265 0.13 18.38 9.19
C SER A 265 1.58 18.33 8.68
N GLY A 266 1.71 18.27 7.35
CA GLY A 266 2.99 18.20 6.64
C GLY A 266 3.61 16.80 6.60
N GLN A 267 2.89 15.75 7.03
CA GLN A 267 3.33 14.36 6.91
C GLN A 267 2.38 13.60 5.98
N ILE A 268 2.93 12.60 5.30
CA ILE A 268 2.23 11.74 4.34
C ILE A 268 2.17 10.33 4.95
N VAL A 269 1.00 9.68 4.85
CA VAL A 269 0.79 8.30 5.30
C VAL A 269 1.17 7.34 4.16
N ALA A 270 2.23 6.58 4.36
CA ALA A 270 2.81 5.68 3.38
C ALA A 270 2.63 4.21 3.78
N VAL A 271 2.09 3.38 2.88
CA VAL A 271 2.07 1.93 3.01
C VAL A 271 3.31 1.34 2.35
N LEU A 272 3.99 0.40 3.00
CA LEU A 272 5.04 -0.42 2.37
C LEU A 272 4.44 -1.74 1.86
N ASP A 273 4.44 -1.93 0.54
CA ASP A 273 3.73 -3.04 -0.10
C ASP A 273 4.58 -3.75 -1.17
N SER A 274 5.11 -4.92 -0.85
CA SER A 274 5.85 -5.75 -1.80
C SER A 274 4.96 -6.44 -2.83
N GLY A 275 3.64 -6.43 -2.66
CA GLY A 275 2.64 -6.87 -3.64
C GLY A 275 2.40 -5.87 -4.77
N PHE A 276 2.85 -4.61 -4.63
CA PHE A 276 2.75 -3.59 -5.67
C PHE A 276 4.06 -3.40 -6.43
N THR A 277 4.06 -3.69 -7.73
CA THR A 277 5.22 -3.47 -8.61
C THR A 277 5.61 -2.00 -8.71
N LEU A 278 4.65 -1.16 -9.08
CA LEU A 278 4.84 0.28 -9.28
C LEU A 278 4.27 1.05 -8.09
N PRO A 279 5.07 1.88 -7.38
CA PRO A 279 4.56 2.74 -6.33
C PRO A 279 3.37 3.59 -6.80
N GLN A 280 2.37 3.72 -5.93
CA GLN A 280 1.19 4.56 -6.15
C GLN A 280 1.31 5.78 -5.24
N VAL A 281 1.39 6.97 -5.82
CA VAL A 281 1.53 8.24 -5.10
C VAL A 281 0.39 9.18 -5.46
N PRO A 282 0.13 10.24 -4.66
CA PRO A 282 -0.82 11.27 -5.07
C PRO A 282 -0.45 11.82 -6.44
N ARG A 283 -1.47 12.14 -7.25
CA ARG A 283 -1.25 12.63 -8.63
C ARG A 283 -0.32 13.84 -8.67
N SER A 284 -0.49 14.79 -7.75
CA SER A 284 0.38 15.96 -7.63
C SER A 284 1.82 15.62 -7.32
N VAL A 285 2.08 14.54 -6.58
CA VAL A 285 3.44 14.04 -6.31
C VAL A 285 4.04 13.43 -7.57
N SER A 286 3.29 12.60 -8.30
CA SER A 286 3.73 12.05 -9.59
C SER A 286 4.04 13.16 -10.60
N ASP A 287 3.16 14.17 -10.72
CA ASP A 287 3.37 15.34 -11.58
C ASP A 287 4.57 16.18 -11.15
N ALA A 288 4.85 16.28 -9.85
CA ALA A 288 6.04 16.97 -9.35
C ALA A 288 7.35 16.20 -9.66
N ILE A 289 7.29 14.86 -9.74
CA ILE A 289 8.44 14.02 -10.13
C ILE A 289 8.70 14.13 -11.65
N TYR A 290 7.66 14.06 -12.48
CA TYR A 290 7.82 13.88 -13.94
C TYR A 290 7.44 15.09 -14.79
N GLY A 291 6.51 15.93 -14.34
CA GLY A 291 5.87 16.97 -15.16
C GLY A 291 6.80 18.09 -15.63
N ARG A 292 8.00 18.20 -15.04
CA ARG A 292 9.04 19.15 -15.46
C ARG A 292 10.17 18.50 -16.27
N VAL A 293 10.13 17.19 -16.51
CA VAL A 293 11.10 16.53 -17.37
C VAL A 293 10.91 16.97 -18.82
N GLN A 294 11.99 17.42 -19.46
CA GLN A 294 11.94 17.86 -20.85
C GLN A 294 11.56 16.70 -21.77
N GLY A 295 10.50 16.88 -22.57
CA GLY A 295 10.01 15.84 -23.48
C GLY A 295 9.20 14.74 -22.82
N ALA A 296 8.85 14.86 -21.53
CA ALA A 296 7.90 13.96 -20.90
C ALA A 296 6.49 14.13 -21.46
N GLU A 297 5.74 13.04 -21.52
CA GLU A 297 4.33 13.04 -21.91
C GLU A 297 3.49 12.14 -21.01
N TRP A 298 2.20 12.45 -20.89
CA TRP A 298 1.26 11.55 -20.23
C TRP A 298 0.69 10.55 -21.25
N SER A 299 0.91 9.26 -21.00
CA SER A 299 0.31 8.18 -21.79
C SER A 299 -1.06 7.81 -21.24
N THR A 300 -2.11 8.11 -22.01
CA THR A 300 -3.49 7.73 -21.65
C THR A 300 -3.74 6.22 -21.74
N SER A 301 -3.01 5.50 -22.59
CA SER A 301 -3.12 4.03 -22.68
C SER A 301 -2.50 3.35 -21.46
N ASN A 302 -1.31 3.79 -21.03
CA ASN A 302 -0.63 3.23 -19.87
C ASN A 302 -1.08 3.84 -18.53
N GLN A 303 -1.84 4.94 -18.57
CA GLN A 303 -2.18 5.75 -17.40
C GLN A 303 -0.94 6.16 -16.59
N ALA A 304 0.13 6.54 -17.30
CA ALA A 304 1.46 6.74 -16.74
C ALA A 304 2.21 7.89 -17.42
N TRP A 305 3.15 8.49 -16.68
CA TRP A 305 4.16 9.38 -17.26
C TRP A 305 5.19 8.58 -18.07
N LEU A 306 5.46 9.05 -19.28
CA LEU A 306 6.58 8.60 -20.11
C LEU A 306 7.66 9.68 -20.13
N VAL A 307 8.91 9.28 -19.94
CA VAL A 307 10.07 10.18 -19.89
C VAL A 307 11.18 9.70 -20.80
N PRO A 308 12.06 10.59 -21.30
CA PRO A 308 13.23 10.17 -22.06
C PRO A 308 14.13 9.28 -21.18
N CYS A 309 14.52 8.10 -21.68
CA CYS A 309 15.30 7.15 -20.88
C CYS A 309 16.67 7.67 -20.41
N GLY A 310 17.22 8.70 -21.07
CA GLY A 310 18.46 9.36 -20.64
C GLY A 310 18.28 10.39 -19.53
N GLN A 311 17.04 10.72 -19.15
CA GLN A 311 16.78 11.67 -18.07
C GLN A 311 17.05 11.02 -16.71
N LEU A 312 18.08 11.51 -16.02
CA LEU A 312 18.29 11.19 -14.62
C LEU A 312 17.28 11.97 -13.77
N ILE A 313 16.52 11.26 -12.93
CA ILE A 313 15.50 11.84 -12.05
C ILE A 313 15.85 11.44 -10.62
N ASN A 314 16.12 12.42 -9.78
CA ASN A 314 16.41 12.20 -8.36
C ASN A 314 15.11 12.28 -7.55
N VAL A 315 14.86 11.27 -6.74
CA VAL A 315 13.77 11.25 -5.76
C VAL A 315 14.30 10.67 -4.47
N THR A 316 14.00 11.31 -3.35
CA THR A 316 14.39 10.84 -2.01
C THR A 316 13.19 10.87 -1.08
N PHE A 317 12.98 9.80 -0.33
CA PHE A 317 11.98 9.76 0.72
C PHE A 317 12.65 9.90 2.09
N ASN A 318 12.02 10.61 3.02
CA ASN A 318 12.56 10.84 4.36
C ASN A 318 11.63 10.27 5.43
N PHE A 319 12.19 9.42 6.29
CA PHE A 319 11.49 8.78 7.40
C PHE A 319 12.36 8.75 8.65
N GLY A 320 11.84 9.20 9.78
CA GLY A 320 12.54 9.15 11.06
C GLY A 320 13.83 9.96 11.10
N GLY A 321 13.94 11.01 10.29
CA GLY A 321 15.14 11.84 10.15
C GLY A 321 16.22 11.25 9.26
N ILE A 322 15.94 10.17 8.51
CA ILE A 322 16.88 9.50 7.60
C ILE A 322 16.39 9.62 6.16
N SER A 323 17.32 9.90 5.25
CA SER A 323 17.07 10.00 3.81
C SER A 323 17.29 8.66 3.10
N TYR A 324 16.31 8.29 2.28
CA TYR A 324 16.30 7.07 1.48
C TYR A 324 16.22 7.45 -0.01
N PRO A 325 17.36 7.67 -0.67
CA PRO A 325 17.40 7.99 -2.09
C PRO A 325 16.95 6.80 -2.93
N VAL A 326 16.16 7.05 -3.96
CA VAL A 326 15.73 6.05 -4.93
C VAL A 326 16.69 6.07 -6.11
N HIS A 327 17.19 4.90 -6.48
CA HIS A 327 18.09 4.75 -7.60
C HIS A 327 17.39 5.24 -8.88
N PRO A 328 18.03 6.07 -9.74
CA PRO A 328 17.37 6.64 -10.91
C PRO A 328 16.76 5.62 -11.91
N LEU A 329 17.30 4.41 -12.03
CA LEU A 329 16.70 3.33 -12.85
C LEU A 329 15.44 2.73 -12.22
N ASP A 330 15.23 2.94 -10.92
CA ASP A 330 13.98 2.61 -10.24
C ASP A 330 12.98 3.77 -10.28
N VAL A 331 13.39 4.99 -10.63
CA VAL A 331 12.46 6.12 -10.85
C VAL A 331 11.87 6.10 -12.26
N SER A 332 12.60 5.60 -13.25
CA SER A 332 12.13 5.38 -14.62
C SER A 332 12.65 4.07 -15.24
N SER A 333 11.73 3.22 -15.69
CA SER A 333 12.04 1.88 -16.19
C SER A 333 11.82 1.76 -17.70
N SER A 334 12.72 1.02 -18.36
CA SER A 334 12.58 0.62 -19.77
C SER A 334 12.00 -0.77 -19.95
N ASP A 335 11.78 -1.49 -18.86
CA ASP A 335 11.45 -2.92 -18.88
C ASP A 335 10.05 -3.14 -19.49
N PHE A 336 9.21 -2.11 -19.51
CA PHE A 336 7.85 -2.13 -20.05
C PHE A 336 7.76 -1.93 -21.57
N GLY A 337 8.87 -1.66 -22.27
CA GLY A 337 8.88 -1.53 -23.73
C GLY A 337 7.96 -0.43 -24.29
N VAL A 338 7.71 0.62 -23.50
CA VAL A 338 6.80 1.71 -23.87
C VAL A 338 7.41 2.65 -24.89
N THR A 339 6.55 3.28 -25.70
CA THR A 339 6.95 4.27 -26.70
C THR A 339 6.18 5.56 -26.52
N PHE A 340 6.84 6.66 -26.87
CA PHE A 340 6.22 7.96 -27.02
C PHE A 340 5.20 7.95 -28.16
N SER A 341 4.31 8.94 -28.17
CA SER A 341 3.36 9.21 -29.25
C SER A 341 4.00 9.34 -30.65
N ASN A 342 5.27 9.73 -30.72
CA ASN A 342 6.06 9.82 -31.95
C ASN A 342 6.73 8.50 -32.38
N GLY A 343 6.51 7.40 -31.63
CA GLY A 343 7.07 6.07 -31.89
C GLY A 343 8.46 5.81 -31.32
N ASN A 344 9.13 6.82 -30.74
CA ASN A 344 10.43 6.63 -30.10
C ASN A 344 10.30 5.86 -28.79
N SER A 345 11.33 5.08 -28.44
CA SER A 345 11.39 4.40 -27.15
C SER A 345 11.34 5.40 -26.00
N ALA A 346 10.54 5.09 -24.99
CA ALA A 346 10.38 5.86 -23.77
C ALA A 346 10.66 5.00 -22.55
N CYS A 347 10.86 5.65 -21.41
CA CYS A 347 10.89 5.00 -20.11
C CYS A 347 9.61 5.35 -19.36
N LEU A 348 9.00 4.34 -18.73
CA LEU A 348 7.84 4.51 -17.87
C LEU A 348 8.30 5.06 -16.53
N GLY A 349 7.77 6.20 -16.10
CA GLY A 349 7.94 6.67 -14.73
C GLY A 349 7.34 5.66 -13.77
N THR A 350 8.03 5.24 -12.71
CA THR A 350 7.54 4.15 -11.85
C THR A 350 6.59 4.62 -10.75
N PHE A 351 6.63 5.89 -10.36
CA PHE A 351 5.75 6.47 -9.32
C PHE A 351 4.43 6.94 -9.93
N GLN A 352 3.46 6.04 -9.96
CA GLN A 352 2.19 6.21 -10.65
C GLN A 352 1.17 6.99 -9.83
N PRO A 353 0.30 7.81 -10.46
CA PRO A 353 -0.84 8.38 -9.78
C PRO A 353 -1.77 7.29 -9.25
N ILE A 354 -2.08 7.34 -7.95
CA ILE A 354 -3.00 6.40 -7.34
C ILE A 354 -4.38 6.49 -8.03
N SER A 355 -4.87 5.34 -8.49
CA SER A 355 -6.12 5.22 -9.25
C SER A 355 -7.14 4.29 -8.59
N SER A 356 -6.74 3.57 -7.53
CA SER A 356 -7.53 2.51 -6.90
C SER A 356 -8.50 3.03 -5.86
N ALA A 357 -9.60 2.27 -5.70
CA ALA A 357 -10.69 2.62 -4.80
C ALA A 357 -10.37 2.52 -3.30
N PHE A 358 -9.30 1.81 -2.93
CA PHE A 358 -8.92 1.61 -1.52
C PHE A 358 -8.30 2.87 -0.90
N SER A 359 -7.56 3.67 -1.68
CA SER A 359 -7.18 5.03 -1.24
C SER A 359 -8.41 5.89 -0.99
N LEU A 360 -9.53 5.67 -1.72
CA LEU A 360 -10.73 6.52 -1.68
C LEU A 360 -11.51 6.48 -0.35
N LEU A 361 -11.10 5.64 0.60
CA LEU A 361 -11.64 5.65 1.96
C LEU A 361 -10.81 6.53 2.90
N GLY A 362 -9.71 7.13 2.42
CA GLY A 362 -8.83 8.02 3.18
C GLY A 362 -7.98 7.28 4.21
N GLU A 363 -7.53 6.05 3.92
CA GLU A 363 -6.77 5.24 4.88
C GLU A 363 -5.26 5.53 4.84
N TYR A 364 -4.73 5.77 3.64
CA TYR A 364 -3.33 6.11 3.37
C TYR A 364 -3.24 7.02 2.14
N ASP A 365 -2.15 7.75 2.00
CA ASP A 365 -1.92 8.68 0.88
C ASP A 365 -1.13 8.05 -0.27
N MET A 366 -0.25 7.08 0.03
CA MET A 366 0.60 6.43 -0.96
C MET A 366 0.92 4.97 -0.61
N ILE A 367 1.19 4.18 -1.65
CA ILE A 367 1.72 2.82 -1.58
C ILE A 367 3.13 2.84 -2.18
N LEU A 368 4.13 2.58 -1.35
CA LEU A 368 5.51 2.46 -1.77
C LEU A 368 5.82 1.00 -2.11
N GLY A 369 5.72 0.71 -3.41
CA GLY A 369 5.94 -0.59 -4.02
C GLY A 369 7.41 -0.91 -4.32
N MET A 370 7.63 -1.96 -5.12
CA MET A 370 8.94 -2.56 -5.39
C MET A 370 10.00 -1.56 -5.86
N ALA A 371 9.65 -0.56 -6.67
CA ALA A 371 10.60 0.46 -7.10
C ALA A 371 11.20 1.25 -5.92
N PHE A 372 10.44 1.50 -4.85
CA PHE A 372 10.99 2.03 -3.61
C PHE A 372 11.66 0.93 -2.77
N LEU A 373 11.01 -0.22 -2.60
CA LEU A 373 11.48 -1.30 -1.73
C LEU A 373 12.82 -1.92 -2.16
N ARG A 374 13.20 -1.86 -3.44
CA ARG A 374 14.56 -2.24 -3.90
C ARG A 374 15.68 -1.37 -3.31
N ASN A 375 15.36 -0.17 -2.87
CA ASN A 375 16.32 0.82 -2.39
C ASN A 375 16.51 0.76 -0.86
N ILE A 376 15.79 -0.13 -0.18
CA ILE A 376 15.80 -0.27 1.27
C ILE A 376 15.81 -1.73 1.72
N TYR A 377 16.54 -2.02 2.79
CA TYR A 377 16.36 -3.21 3.59
C TYR A 377 15.32 -2.92 4.66
N THR A 378 14.26 -3.72 4.70
CA THR A 378 13.07 -3.48 5.51
C THR A 378 12.99 -4.50 6.63
N LEU A 379 12.76 -4.06 7.87
CA LEU A 379 12.40 -4.90 9.01
C LEU A 379 11.01 -4.47 9.49
N ILE A 380 10.11 -5.44 9.65
CA ILE A 380 8.75 -5.22 10.13
C ILE A 380 8.55 -6.03 11.41
N ASP A 381 8.44 -5.33 12.54
CA ASP A 381 8.14 -5.92 13.85
C ASP A 381 6.63 -5.88 14.10
N PHE A 382 6.06 -7.05 14.39
CA PHE A 382 4.62 -7.20 14.55
C PHE A 382 4.13 -6.73 15.93
N GLY A 383 4.99 -6.63 16.94
CA GLY A 383 4.62 -6.25 18.29
C GLY A 383 3.35 -6.96 18.79
N ASN A 384 2.38 -6.17 19.24
CA ASN A 384 1.08 -6.61 19.74
C ASN A 384 0.07 -7.01 18.65
N LEU A 385 0.45 -7.01 17.37
CA LEU A 385 -0.37 -7.53 16.27
C LEU A 385 -0.31 -9.06 16.16
N VAL A 386 0.64 -9.72 16.83
CA VAL A 386 0.67 -11.19 16.94
C VAL A 386 -0.44 -11.64 17.88
N LYS A 387 -1.50 -12.22 17.31
CA LYS A 387 -2.63 -12.75 18.06
C LYS A 387 -2.18 -13.97 18.87
N GLY A 388 -2.35 -13.91 20.19
CA GLY A 388 -1.87 -14.93 21.13
C GLY A 388 -0.38 -14.82 21.47
N GLY A 389 0.30 -13.78 20.96
CA GLY A 389 1.67 -13.45 21.33
C GLY A 389 1.80 -12.85 22.73
N SER A 390 3.02 -12.83 23.25
CA SER A 390 3.36 -12.31 24.58
C SER A 390 3.74 -10.82 24.59
N SER A 391 4.02 -10.23 23.43
CA SER A 391 4.49 -8.84 23.31
C SER A 391 3.35 -7.83 23.48
N SER A 392 3.54 -6.87 24.38
CA SER A 392 2.67 -5.70 24.53
C SER A 392 3.15 -4.48 23.74
N ASN A 393 4.30 -4.57 23.09
CA ASN A 393 4.91 -3.45 22.37
C ASN A 393 4.10 -3.11 21.11
N ASN A 394 4.12 -1.85 20.70
CA ASN A 394 3.50 -1.48 19.43
C ASN A 394 4.35 -1.98 18.26
N PRO A 395 3.71 -2.40 17.14
CA PRO A 395 4.41 -2.71 15.89
C PRO A 395 5.21 -1.52 15.37
N TYR A 396 6.32 -1.80 14.71
CA TYR A 396 7.17 -0.78 14.09
C TYR A 396 7.87 -1.30 12.84
N ILE A 397 8.38 -0.37 12.03
CA ILE A 397 9.22 -0.64 10.87
C ILE A 397 10.59 0.01 11.09
N GLN A 398 11.66 -0.67 10.67
CA GLN A 398 13.00 -0.10 10.55
C GLN A 398 13.46 -0.22 9.10
N LEU A 399 14.09 0.84 8.60
CA LEU A 399 14.54 0.95 7.22
C LEU A 399 16.03 1.25 7.17
N LEU A 400 16.78 0.49 6.37
CA LEU A 400 18.18 0.74 6.08
C LEU A 400 18.34 1.01 4.59
N SER A 401 18.96 2.13 4.20
CA SER A 401 19.17 2.45 2.79
C SER A 401 20.17 1.48 2.14
N LEU A 402 19.83 1.00 0.95
CA LEU A 402 20.69 0.17 0.10
C LEU A 402 21.32 0.97 -1.04
N THR A 403 20.84 2.19 -1.26
CA THR A 403 21.21 3.01 -2.42
C THR A 403 22.28 4.01 -2.05
N ASN A 404 23.46 3.84 -2.65
CA ASN A 404 24.49 4.87 -2.65
C ASN A 404 24.28 5.79 -3.86
N GLU A 405 23.96 7.06 -3.62
CA GLU A 405 23.64 8.02 -4.70
C GLU A 405 24.74 8.15 -5.75
N THR A 406 26.00 8.19 -5.32
CA THR A 406 27.13 8.33 -6.26
C THR A 406 27.27 7.10 -7.15
N ALA A 407 27.16 5.89 -6.57
CA ALA A 407 27.14 4.66 -7.35
C ALA A 407 25.94 4.61 -8.29
N ALA A 408 24.74 4.94 -7.80
CA ALA A 408 23.50 4.92 -8.57
C ALA A 408 23.52 5.87 -9.78
N VAL A 409 24.15 7.05 -9.65
CA VAL A 409 24.36 7.98 -10.77
C VAL A 409 25.31 7.39 -11.81
N ASN A 410 26.42 6.77 -11.37
CA ASN A 410 27.38 6.13 -12.28
C ASN A 410 26.75 4.96 -13.03
N ASP A 411 25.97 4.14 -12.33
CA ASP A 411 25.22 3.02 -12.91
C ASP A 411 24.21 3.52 -13.94
N PHE A 412 23.48 4.59 -13.63
CA PHE A 412 22.56 5.22 -14.58
C PHE A 412 23.29 5.72 -15.83
N ILE A 413 24.43 6.40 -15.68
CA ILE A 413 25.24 6.87 -16.83
C ILE A 413 25.69 5.69 -17.69
N SER A 414 26.15 4.60 -17.05
CA SER A 414 26.57 3.39 -17.76
C SER A 414 25.42 2.78 -18.55
N VAL A 415 24.25 2.62 -17.93
CA VAL A 415 23.09 1.90 -18.51
C VAL A 415 22.33 2.76 -19.52
N ARG A 416 22.11 4.05 -19.25
CA ARG A 416 21.22 4.92 -20.04
C ARG A 416 21.94 5.81 -21.02
N LEU A 417 23.20 6.14 -20.74
CA LEU A 417 23.98 7.12 -21.52
C LEU A 417 25.23 6.50 -22.15
N ASN A 418 25.32 5.17 -22.19
CA ASN A 418 26.46 4.42 -22.75
C ASN A 418 27.81 4.88 -22.16
N GLY A 419 27.84 5.20 -20.87
CA GLY A 419 29.03 5.66 -20.15
C GLY A 419 29.38 7.14 -20.36
N GLN A 420 28.62 7.89 -21.17
CA GLN A 420 28.86 9.32 -21.36
C GLN A 420 28.15 10.14 -20.29
N ASN A 421 28.92 10.90 -19.49
CA ASN A 421 28.35 11.76 -18.46
C ASN A 421 27.69 13.01 -19.08
N LEU A 422 26.46 12.85 -19.54
CA LEU A 422 25.66 13.90 -20.17
C LEU A 422 24.57 14.46 -19.24
N ILE A 423 24.43 13.97 -18.00
CA ILE A 423 23.28 14.25 -17.11
C ILE A 423 23.06 15.74 -16.83
N ASN A 424 24.11 16.57 -16.95
CA ASN A 424 24.05 18.03 -16.75
C ASN A 424 23.94 18.82 -18.06
N SER A 425 23.75 18.15 -19.20
CA SER A 425 23.59 18.81 -20.50
C SER A 425 22.25 19.53 -20.59
N PRO A 426 22.14 20.63 -21.37
CA PRO A 426 20.90 21.40 -21.48
C PRO A 426 19.66 20.58 -21.89
N GLN A 427 19.85 19.49 -22.64
CA GLN A 427 18.78 18.58 -23.07
C GLN A 427 18.12 17.78 -21.93
N TYR A 428 18.77 17.67 -20.78
CA TYR A 428 18.26 16.97 -19.58
C TYR A 428 17.97 17.93 -18.42
N ALA A 429 18.02 19.24 -18.68
CA ALA A 429 17.62 20.22 -17.68
C ALA A 429 16.11 20.12 -17.44
N LEU A 430 15.70 20.21 -16.17
CA LEU A 430 14.28 20.34 -15.85
C LEU A 430 13.73 21.65 -16.40
N LEU A 431 12.51 21.59 -16.93
CA LEU A 431 11.74 22.75 -17.31
C LEU A 431 11.51 23.67 -16.08
N PRO A 432 11.34 24.98 -16.28
CA PRO A 432 10.93 25.89 -15.21
C PRO A 432 9.60 25.45 -14.58
N ALA A 433 9.38 25.76 -13.30
CA ALA A 433 8.13 25.41 -12.61
C ALA A 433 6.87 25.95 -13.29
N SER A 434 6.96 27.10 -13.98
CA SER A 434 5.86 27.67 -14.77
C SER A 434 5.47 26.85 -16.00
N GLN A 435 6.30 25.90 -16.42
CA GLN A 435 6.08 25.02 -17.57
C GLN A 435 5.78 23.57 -17.15
N GLN A 436 5.62 23.32 -15.85
CA GLN A 436 5.24 22.00 -15.35
C GLN A 436 3.95 21.52 -16.01
N GLN A 437 4.02 20.32 -16.59
CA GLN A 437 2.89 19.60 -17.12
C GLN A 437 2.16 18.85 -16.01
N TYR A 438 0.86 18.62 -16.21
CA TYR A 438 0.00 17.92 -15.25
C TYR A 438 -0.72 16.78 -15.94
N SER A 439 -0.79 15.64 -15.26
CA SER A 439 -1.52 14.49 -15.77
C SER A 439 -3.03 14.73 -15.63
N PRO A 440 -3.85 14.30 -16.62
CA PRO A 440 -5.27 14.57 -16.61
C PRO A 440 -6.00 13.78 -15.51
N GLU A 441 -6.99 14.42 -14.90
CA GLU A 441 -7.95 13.78 -14.01
C GLU A 441 -9.29 13.60 -14.72
N THR A 442 -9.77 12.35 -14.78
CA THR A 442 -11.10 12.06 -15.33
C THR A 442 -12.20 12.61 -14.40
N ALA A 443 -13.38 12.91 -14.96
CA ALA A 443 -14.53 13.35 -14.16
C ALA A 443 -14.94 12.33 -13.08
N ALA A 444 -14.78 11.03 -13.37
CA ALA A 444 -15.02 9.96 -12.41
C ALA A 444 -14.03 10.01 -11.24
N GLN A 445 -12.73 10.20 -11.51
CA GLN A 445 -11.71 10.37 -10.47
C GLN A 445 -11.94 11.62 -9.62
N LYS A 446 -12.29 12.75 -10.23
CA LYS A 446 -12.63 13.98 -9.47
C LYS A 446 -13.83 13.78 -8.55
N LYS A 447 -14.86 13.07 -9.03
CA LYS A 447 -16.03 12.72 -8.22
C LYS A 447 -15.64 11.81 -7.06
N ALA A 448 -14.84 10.77 -7.32
CA ALA A 448 -14.36 9.83 -6.32
C ALA A 448 -13.52 10.52 -5.22
N GLN A 449 -12.57 11.37 -5.60
CA GLN A 449 -11.77 12.18 -4.66
C GLN A 449 -12.65 13.13 -3.83
N TYR A 450 -13.71 13.69 -4.41
CA TYR A 450 -14.64 14.54 -3.67
C TYR A 450 -15.48 13.73 -2.68
N GLU A 451 -16.01 12.59 -3.11
CA GLU A 451 -16.73 11.65 -2.24
C GLU A 451 -15.85 11.19 -1.08
N GLU A 452 -14.58 10.88 -1.34
CA GLU A 452 -13.57 10.57 -0.33
C GLU A 452 -13.40 11.71 0.67
N LYS A 453 -13.13 12.93 0.19
CA LYS A 453 -12.94 14.09 1.07
C LYS A 453 -14.16 14.32 1.98
N VAL A 454 -15.36 14.05 1.49
CA VAL A 454 -16.60 14.12 2.27
C VAL A 454 -16.69 12.97 3.27
N LEU A 455 -16.41 11.73 2.86
CA LEU A 455 -16.47 10.54 3.72
C LEU A 455 -15.42 10.60 4.85
N SER A 456 -14.19 10.96 4.53
CA SER A 456 -13.08 11.08 5.49
C SER A 456 -13.35 12.15 6.54
N HIS A 457 -14.14 13.18 6.21
CA HIS A 457 -14.55 14.25 7.11
C HIS A 457 -15.98 14.10 7.67
N TRP A 458 -16.68 13.02 7.33
CA TRP A 458 -18.09 12.82 7.67
C TRP A 458 -18.42 12.96 9.16
N PRO A 459 -17.61 12.44 10.12
CA PRO A 459 -17.86 12.65 11.55
C PRO A 459 -17.86 14.12 11.96
N TYR A 460 -17.01 14.94 11.34
CA TYR A 460 -16.93 16.38 11.62
C TYR A 460 -18.10 17.13 10.96
N ILE A 461 -18.47 16.75 9.74
CA ILE A 461 -19.64 17.31 9.04
C ILE A 461 -20.90 17.08 9.86
N LEU A 462 -21.13 15.84 10.32
CA LEU A 462 -22.27 15.51 11.18
C LEU A 462 -22.25 16.29 12.50
N SER A 463 -21.08 16.39 13.15
CA SER A 463 -20.93 17.16 14.39
C SER A 463 -21.25 18.64 14.17
N GLY A 464 -20.75 19.23 13.08
CA GLY A 464 -21.05 20.61 12.70
C GLY A 464 -22.53 20.83 12.42
N CYS A 465 -23.17 19.94 11.65
CA CYS A 465 -24.61 19.97 11.40
C CYS A 465 -25.42 19.88 12.69
N LEU A 466 -25.03 18.99 13.61
CA LEU A 466 -25.68 18.84 14.92
C LEU A 466 -25.58 20.13 15.74
N VAL A 467 -24.41 20.76 15.79
CA VAL A 467 -24.22 22.05 16.48
C VAL A 467 -25.11 23.13 15.88
N VAL A 468 -25.19 23.22 14.54
CA VAL A 468 -26.08 24.18 13.87
C VAL A 468 -27.54 23.92 14.22
N VAL A 469 -27.99 22.67 14.21
CA VAL A 469 -29.36 22.30 14.61
C VAL A 469 -29.64 22.69 16.06
N LEU A 470 -28.70 22.42 16.97
CA LEU A 470 -28.84 22.80 18.38
C LEU A 470 -28.92 24.32 18.56
N LEU A 471 -28.12 25.09 17.82
CA LEU A 471 -28.18 26.55 17.83
C LEU A 471 -29.51 27.08 17.29
N LEU A 472 -30.04 26.48 16.22
CA LEU A 472 -31.35 26.84 15.66
C LEU A 472 -32.49 26.51 16.65
N VAL A 473 -32.44 25.35 17.30
CA VAL A 473 -33.40 24.97 18.34
C VAL A 473 -33.31 25.94 19.53
N ALA A 474 -32.10 26.23 20.02
CA ALA A 474 -31.89 27.18 21.11
C ALA A 474 -32.41 28.57 20.75
N TYR A 475 -32.18 29.04 19.52
CA TYR A 475 -32.71 30.31 19.01
C TYR A 475 -34.25 30.31 18.95
N CYS A 476 -34.85 29.23 18.45
CA CYS A 476 -36.32 29.07 18.42
C CYS A 476 -36.92 29.07 19.84
N VAL A 477 -36.32 28.31 20.76
CA VAL A 477 -36.73 28.27 22.18
C VAL A 477 -36.59 29.66 22.81
N TRP A 478 -35.45 30.32 22.62
CA TRP A 478 -35.22 31.68 23.11
C TRP A 478 -36.26 32.68 22.57
N ARG A 479 -36.54 32.64 21.26
CA ARG A 479 -37.56 33.49 20.63
C ARG A 479 -38.96 33.21 21.18
N CYS A 480 -39.32 31.94 21.39
CA CYS A 480 -40.58 31.53 22.00
C CYS A 480 -40.69 31.98 23.46
N CYS A 481 -39.63 31.84 24.27
CA CYS A 481 -39.57 32.30 25.66
C CYS A 481 -39.64 33.83 25.76
N CYS A 482 -38.92 34.56 24.90
CA CYS A 482 -38.98 36.02 24.82
C CYS A 482 -40.36 36.51 24.37
N ARG A 483 -41.00 35.84 23.41
CA ARG A 483 -42.38 36.15 22.99
C ARG A 483 -43.38 35.88 24.12
N ARG A 484 -43.26 34.77 24.85
CA ARG A 484 -44.08 34.49 26.04
C ARG A 484 -43.88 35.54 27.14
N LYS A 485 -42.64 35.95 27.43
CA LYS A 485 -42.36 37.04 28.40
C LYS A 485 -42.94 38.38 27.95
N ARG A 486 -42.87 38.73 26.66
CA ARG A 486 -43.49 39.94 26.11
C ARG A 486 -45.03 39.89 26.19
N LEU A 487 -45.63 38.74 25.88
CA LEU A 487 -47.08 38.54 26.00
C LEU A 487 -47.56 38.56 27.45
N ALA A 488 -46.79 37.99 28.39
CA ALA A 488 -47.05 38.06 29.82
C ALA A 488 -46.96 39.52 30.33
N LYS A 489 -45.94 40.29 29.91
CA LYS A 489 -45.86 41.73 30.20
C LYS A 489 -47.04 42.52 29.62
N LYS A 490 -47.50 42.22 28.39
CA LYS A 490 -48.69 42.85 27.80
C LYS A 490 -49.98 42.48 28.54
N LYS A 491 -50.15 41.22 28.99
CA LYS A 491 -51.29 40.83 29.83
C LYS A 491 -51.27 41.49 31.20
N ALA A 492 -50.11 41.62 31.83
CA ALA A 492 -49.96 42.33 33.10
C ALA A 492 -50.26 43.84 32.95
N ALA A 493 -49.84 44.47 31.85
CA ALA A 493 -50.17 45.86 31.52
C ALA A 493 -51.68 46.05 31.25
N ASN A 494 -52.34 45.09 30.57
CA ASN A 494 -53.79 45.14 30.34
C ASN A 494 -54.63 44.82 31.59
N GLN A 495 -54.09 44.13 32.61
CA GLN A 495 -54.79 43.91 33.88
C GLN A 495 -54.71 45.12 34.82
N GLN A 496 -53.79 46.06 34.59
CA GLN A 496 -53.77 47.37 35.25
C GLN A 496 -54.66 48.41 34.56
N ALA A 497 -55.15 48.14 33.35
CA ALA A 497 -56.20 48.91 32.70
C ALA A 497 -57.57 48.32 33.10
N GLY A 498 -58.15 48.85 34.19
CA GLY A 498 -59.45 48.41 34.72
C GLY A 498 -60.61 48.58 33.71
N PRO A 499 -61.70 47.80 33.86
CA PRO A 499 -62.79 47.75 32.88
C PRO A 499 -63.73 48.94 33.02
N THR A 500 -63.97 49.66 31.92
CA THR A 500 -65.13 50.56 31.78
C THR A 500 -66.32 49.80 31.18
N PRO A 501 -67.50 49.80 31.82
CA PRO A 501 -68.68 49.11 31.31
C PRO A 501 -69.56 50.00 30.42
N GLY A 502 -70.20 49.38 29.43
CA GLY A 502 -71.51 49.82 28.91
C GLY A 502 -71.54 50.25 27.44
N GLY A 503 -72.42 49.61 26.66
CA GLY A 503 -72.93 50.16 25.40
C GLY A 503 -73.26 49.11 24.33
N SER A 504 -74.55 48.80 24.19
CA SER A 504 -75.16 47.75 23.35
C SER A 504 -75.35 48.14 21.86
N ALA A 505 -75.77 47.13 21.08
CA ALA A 505 -76.28 47.09 19.69
C ALA A 505 -75.22 46.87 18.59
N ASN A 506 -75.37 45.93 17.63
CA ASN A 506 -76.55 45.25 17.11
C ASN A 506 -76.18 43.88 16.52
N SER A 507 -77.12 42.94 16.60
CA SER A 507 -77.04 41.55 16.13
C SER A 507 -77.16 41.40 14.61
N SER A 508 -76.34 40.54 14.02
CA SER A 508 -76.62 39.93 12.71
C SER A 508 -76.32 38.41 12.76
N TYR A 509 -77.39 37.63 12.58
CA TYR A 509 -77.48 36.20 12.28
C TYR A 509 -76.21 35.33 12.37
N ALA A 510 -76.20 34.43 13.36
CA ALA A 510 -75.31 33.28 13.42
C ALA A 510 -75.89 32.12 12.58
N LYS A 511 -75.09 31.54 11.69
CA LYS A 511 -75.34 30.22 11.11
C LYS A 511 -74.59 29.18 11.93
N LEU A 512 -75.31 28.19 12.45
CA LEU A 512 -74.78 26.93 12.97
C LEU A 512 -74.14 26.13 11.82
N PRO A 513 -73.04 25.42 12.09
CA PRO A 513 -73.09 23.99 11.85
C PRO A 513 -72.45 23.19 12.99
N ASP A 514 -73.28 22.35 13.60
CA ASP A 514 -72.85 21.10 14.20
C ASP A 514 -72.69 20.03 13.10
N SER A 515 -71.66 19.21 13.26
CA SER A 515 -71.73 17.73 13.24
C SER A 515 -70.58 17.09 12.47
N GLY A 516 -69.60 16.62 13.25
CA GLY A 516 -69.09 15.25 13.21
C GLY A 516 -68.64 14.63 11.89
N SER A 517 -67.31 14.44 11.79
CA SER A 517 -66.66 13.15 11.53
C SER A 517 -66.95 12.40 10.22
N THR A 518 -65.95 12.37 9.32
CA THR A 518 -65.17 11.16 8.94
C THR A 518 -64.12 11.57 7.90
N ALA A 519 -62.83 11.52 8.24
CA ALA A 519 -61.74 11.70 7.27
C ALA A 519 -61.02 10.36 7.09
N SER A 520 -61.40 9.63 6.04
CA SER A 520 -60.65 8.50 5.49
C SER A 520 -59.77 8.97 4.34
N LEU A 521 -58.52 8.51 4.39
CA LEU A 521 -57.40 8.59 3.44
C LEU A 521 -57.72 8.82 1.94
N ALA A 522 -56.98 9.75 1.32
CA ALA A 522 -56.52 9.60 -0.07
C ALA A 522 -55.27 10.45 -0.35
N MET A 523 -54.23 9.77 -0.87
CA MET A 523 -52.95 10.30 -1.36
C MET A 523 -53.12 11.32 -2.49
N LYS A 524 -52.16 12.25 -2.62
CA LYS A 524 -51.90 12.97 -3.87
C LYS A 524 -50.45 12.72 -4.34
N PRO A 525 -50.24 12.22 -5.57
CA PRO A 525 -48.93 11.83 -6.09
C PRO A 525 -48.14 13.00 -6.71
N MET A 526 -46.82 12.76 -6.80
CA MET A 526 -45.81 13.61 -7.44
C MET A 526 -46.05 13.77 -8.94
N ARG A 527 -45.70 14.96 -9.45
CA ARG A 527 -45.76 15.35 -10.86
C ARG A 527 -44.43 15.00 -11.54
N GLY A 528 -44.46 14.14 -12.55
CA GLY A 528 -43.37 13.94 -13.49
C GLY A 528 -43.45 14.95 -14.65
N SER A 529 -42.29 15.25 -15.26
CA SER A 529 -42.18 15.91 -16.55
C SER A 529 -41.47 14.99 -17.53
N THR A 530 -42.15 14.70 -18.62
CA THR A 530 -41.79 13.90 -19.79
C THR A 530 -40.82 14.66 -20.71
N LEU A 531 -39.85 13.95 -21.28
CA LEU A 531 -39.31 14.22 -22.61
C LEU A 531 -39.10 12.88 -23.33
N ASP A 532 -39.72 12.79 -24.51
CA ASP A 532 -39.79 11.67 -25.44
C ASP A 532 -38.43 11.30 -26.04
N PHE A 533 -38.22 10.00 -26.30
CA PHE A 533 -37.41 9.54 -27.41
C PHE A 533 -38.10 8.35 -28.08
N ASN A 534 -38.27 8.50 -29.40
CA ASN A 534 -38.97 7.59 -30.28
C ASN A 534 -38.27 6.23 -30.44
N GLU A 535 -39.14 5.27 -30.69
CA GLU A 535 -38.98 3.87 -31.03
C GLU A 535 -38.47 3.70 -32.47
N GLU A 536 -37.37 2.97 -32.67
CA GLU A 536 -37.11 2.27 -33.93
C GLU A 536 -36.13 1.11 -33.70
N CYS A 537 -36.64 -0.11 -33.46
CA CYS A 537 -35.91 -1.36 -33.67
C CYS A 537 -36.90 -2.53 -33.75
N ARG A 538 -37.17 -2.98 -34.97
CA ARG A 538 -37.69 -4.32 -35.27
C ARG A 538 -36.98 -4.81 -36.53
N GLY A 539 -36.42 -6.02 -36.48
CA GLY A 539 -36.13 -6.81 -37.68
C GLY A 539 -34.74 -7.47 -37.74
N ASP A 540 -34.69 -8.69 -37.22
CA ASP A 540 -34.13 -9.89 -37.86
C ASP A 540 -32.64 -10.02 -38.25
N ALA A 541 -32.00 -10.95 -37.51
CA ALA A 541 -31.48 -12.23 -37.99
C ALA A 541 -30.21 -12.33 -38.88
N PHE A 542 -29.46 -13.38 -38.51
CA PHE A 542 -28.50 -14.21 -39.27
C PHE A 542 -26.98 -13.99 -39.15
N ALA A 543 -26.37 -15.06 -38.62
CA ALA A 543 -25.27 -15.85 -39.19
C ALA A 543 -23.82 -15.58 -38.75
N ARG A 544 -23.30 -16.61 -38.05
CA ARG A 544 -22.00 -17.27 -38.24
C ARG A 544 -21.02 -16.59 -39.22
N ARG A 545 -19.86 -16.19 -38.71
CA ARG A 545 -18.58 -16.91 -38.89
C ARG A 545 -17.59 -16.47 -37.82
#